data_AF-A0A850G5W9-F1
#
_entry.id   AF-A0A850G5W9-F1
#
_cell.length_a   1.000
_cell.length_b   1.000
_cell.length_c   1.000
_cell.angle_alpha   90.00
_cell.angle_beta   90.00
_cell.angle_gamma   90.00
#
_symmetry.space_group_name_H-M   'P 1'
#
loop_
_entity.id
_entity.type
_entity.pdbx_description
1 polymer ?
#
loop_
_entity_poly.entity_id
_entity_poly.type
_entity_poly.pdbx_seq_one_letter_code
_entity_poly.pdbx_strand_id
1 'polypeptide(L)'
;MKIQAKLSSLLLLPALLTGCPSDDGNQDEVGTETDTDASSGGEEIDESTTGDESTTGESTTEEATDSEETTDTTGDPVPEVVYSTAAYEDYVRVDRAGMPAINTVLINSKDDYNQADPEDDALEAFGFEILANVLGLHNVLDGALMDAGYTPATAGKGIDQAGVWILPDTLKVDLEGEGGFPAGRAPGDPVMGMTLSLLLLDLDVDGQDAQTMVPLLPTDNDVSFLADFPYLAEPHE
;
A
#
# COMPACT_ATOMS: atom_id res chain seq x y z
N MET A 1 8.77 -32.10 -32.48
CA MET A 1 7.36 -31.80 -32.18
C MET A 1 7.25 -30.28 -32.12
N LYS A 2 6.62 -29.65 -33.11
CA LYS A 2 6.57 -28.19 -33.30
C LYS A 2 5.27 -27.65 -32.69
N ILE A 3 5.36 -26.60 -31.87
CA ILE A 3 4.20 -25.78 -31.51
C ILE A 3 4.56 -24.34 -31.91
N GLN A 4 3.76 -23.77 -32.81
CA GLN A 4 3.87 -22.41 -33.29
C GLN A 4 2.99 -21.49 -32.44
N ALA A 5 3.54 -20.35 -32.02
CA ALA A 5 2.77 -19.19 -31.56
C ALA A 5 2.74 -18.15 -32.70
N LYS A 6 1.54 -17.71 -33.07
CA LYS A 6 1.30 -16.63 -34.04
C LYS A 6 1.51 -15.28 -33.35
N LEU A 7 2.36 -14.44 -33.95
CA LEU A 7 2.53 -13.03 -33.63
C LEU A 7 1.85 -12.20 -34.75
N SER A 8 0.85 -11.39 -34.40
CA SER A 8 0.23 -10.40 -35.30
C SER A 8 0.62 -9.01 -34.79
N SER A 9 1.58 -8.36 -35.45
CA SER A 9 1.39 -7.28 -36.45
C SER A 9 1.42 -5.89 -35.80
N LEU A 10 2.64 -5.35 -35.73
CA LEU A 10 2.97 -3.96 -35.46
C LEU A 10 3.19 -3.28 -36.83
N LEU A 11 2.41 -2.25 -37.16
CA LEU A 11 2.63 -1.44 -38.37
C LEU A 11 3.17 -0.05 -38.02
N LEU A 12 4.03 0.40 -38.92
CA LEU A 12 5.09 1.39 -38.80
C LEU A 12 4.61 2.84 -39.03
N LEU A 13 5.35 3.75 -38.41
CA LEU A 13 5.46 5.22 -38.54
C LEU A 13 5.38 5.78 -40.00
N PRO A 14 5.20 7.10 -40.19
CA PRO A 14 6.40 7.95 -40.32
C PRO A 14 6.30 9.35 -39.69
N ALA A 15 7.49 9.93 -39.53
CA ALA A 15 7.82 11.18 -38.87
C ALA A 15 7.88 12.41 -39.80
N LEU A 16 8.04 13.57 -39.14
CA LEU A 16 8.59 14.87 -39.56
C LEU A 16 7.64 15.88 -40.21
N LEU A 17 7.47 17.05 -39.56
CA LEU A 17 8.10 18.30 -40.03
C LEU A 17 8.06 19.42 -38.97
N THR A 18 9.17 20.15 -38.89
CA THR A 18 9.39 21.37 -38.12
C THR A 18 8.80 22.59 -38.84
N GLY A 19 8.28 23.59 -38.12
CA GLY A 19 8.13 24.93 -38.69
C GLY A 19 7.21 25.86 -37.89
N CYS A 20 7.80 26.77 -37.11
CA CYS A 20 7.23 28.12 -36.89
C CYS A 20 7.86 29.05 -37.96
N PRO A 21 7.15 30.09 -38.44
CA PRO A 21 7.14 31.35 -37.68
C PRO A 21 5.79 32.09 -37.66
N SER A 22 5.69 33.00 -36.70
CA SER A 22 4.72 34.09 -36.55
C SER A 22 4.54 34.92 -37.83
N ASP A 23 3.33 35.42 -38.09
CA ASP A 23 3.10 36.84 -38.43
C ASP A 23 1.61 37.25 -38.37
N ASP A 24 1.45 38.54 -38.13
CA ASP A 24 0.32 39.40 -37.79
C ASP A 24 -0.97 39.36 -38.66
N GLY A 25 -2.09 39.81 -38.07
CA GLY A 25 -3.08 40.59 -38.85
C GLY A 25 -4.59 40.35 -38.63
N ASN A 26 -5.14 40.94 -37.57
CA ASN A 26 -6.22 41.95 -37.60
C ASN A 26 -7.54 41.68 -38.42
N GLN A 27 -8.66 41.65 -37.66
CA GLN A 27 -10.01 42.26 -37.89
C GLN A 27 -11.16 41.46 -38.52
N ASP A 28 -12.21 41.37 -37.69
CA ASP A 28 -13.55 41.92 -37.93
C ASP A 28 -14.61 41.17 -38.74
N GLU A 29 -15.75 41.01 -38.03
CA GLU A 29 -17.15 41.17 -38.45
C GLU A 29 -18.00 39.93 -38.77
N VAL A 30 -18.97 39.73 -37.87
CA VAL A 30 -20.43 39.66 -38.08
C VAL A 30 -20.99 38.60 -39.04
N GLY A 31 -21.96 37.83 -38.51
CA GLY A 31 -22.97 37.16 -39.34
C GLY A 31 -23.82 36.12 -38.60
N THR A 32 -24.91 36.57 -37.98
CA THR A 32 -26.16 35.84 -37.73
C THR A 32 -26.64 35.17 -39.05
N GLU A 33 -27.23 33.99 -39.10
CA GLU A 33 -28.64 33.68 -38.81
C GLU A 33 -28.86 32.15 -38.92
N THR A 34 -29.91 31.73 -38.23
CA THR A 34 -30.56 30.43 -38.13
C THR A 34 -31.00 29.79 -39.46
N ASP A 35 -31.09 28.46 -39.49
CA ASP A 35 -32.25 27.76 -40.05
C ASP A 35 -32.49 26.40 -39.39
N THR A 36 -33.73 26.23 -38.94
CA THR A 36 -34.43 25.07 -38.39
C THR A 36 -34.77 24.03 -39.47
N ASP A 37 -34.91 22.75 -39.13
CA ASP A 37 -36.22 22.07 -38.94
C ASP A 37 -36.11 20.52 -38.86
N ALA A 38 -37.03 19.93 -38.07
CA ALA A 38 -37.63 18.60 -38.15
C ALA A 38 -36.77 17.33 -37.91
N SER A 39 -37.24 16.26 -37.24
CA SER A 39 -38.50 15.94 -36.54
C SER A 39 -38.37 14.57 -35.83
N SER A 40 -38.85 14.52 -34.58
CA SER A 40 -39.71 13.52 -33.91
C SER A 40 -39.38 12.02 -33.71
N GLY A 41 -39.74 11.57 -32.51
CA GLY A 41 -40.33 10.26 -32.17
C GLY A 41 -39.36 9.35 -31.39
N GLY A 42 -39.48 9.07 -30.09
CA GLY A 42 -40.61 9.07 -29.16
C GLY A 42 -41.01 7.63 -28.84
N GLU A 43 -40.83 7.16 -27.61
CA GLU A 43 -41.71 6.16 -26.98
C GLU A 43 -41.47 6.14 -25.45
N GLU A 44 -42.52 6.50 -24.71
CA GLU A 44 -42.71 6.34 -23.26
C GLU A 44 -43.62 5.13 -23.04
N ILE A 45 -43.36 4.30 -22.02
CA ILE A 45 -44.34 3.46 -21.30
C ILE A 45 -43.66 2.99 -20.01
N ASP A 46 -43.98 3.49 -18.82
CA ASP A 46 -45.22 3.50 -18.00
C ASP A 46 -45.19 2.45 -16.87
N GLU A 47 -45.67 2.95 -15.74
CA GLU A 47 -45.57 2.58 -14.35
C GLU A 47 -46.48 1.41 -13.95
N SER A 48 -46.07 0.63 -12.96
CA SER A 48 -47.02 -0.05 -12.06
C SER A 48 -46.40 -0.27 -10.68
N THR A 49 -46.92 0.47 -9.72
CA THR A 49 -46.67 0.42 -8.28
C THR A 49 -47.41 -0.73 -7.60
N THR A 50 -46.80 -1.33 -6.55
CA THR A 50 -47.35 -1.82 -5.25
C THR A 50 -46.27 -2.77 -4.70
N GLY A 51 -45.58 -2.59 -3.58
CA GLY A 51 -45.89 -1.99 -2.28
C GLY A 51 -45.61 -3.09 -1.23
N ASP A 52 -44.61 -2.95 -0.36
CA ASP A 52 -44.67 -3.42 1.04
C ASP A 52 -43.50 -2.85 1.87
N GLU A 53 -43.82 -2.56 3.12
CA GLU A 53 -43.01 -1.88 4.12
C GLU A 53 -42.44 -2.90 5.11
N SER A 54 -41.27 -2.57 5.69
CA SER A 54 -40.75 -3.09 6.97
C SER A 54 -40.25 -4.54 7.05
N THR A 55 -38.97 -4.73 7.40
CA THR A 55 -38.64 -5.21 8.76
C THR A 55 -37.16 -5.06 9.09
N THR A 56 -36.95 -4.46 10.26
CA THR A 56 -35.75 -4.39 11.09
C THR A 56 -35.02 -5.73 11.20
N GLY A 57 -33.73 -5.75 10.84
CA GLY A 57 -32.82 -6.85 11.16
C GLY A 57 -32.33 -6.73 12.60
N GLU A 58 -32.97 -7.47 13.49
CA GLU A 58 -32.62 -7.65 14.89
C GLU A 58 -31.25 -8.36 15.00
N SER A 59 -30.25 -7.65 15.55
CA SER A 59 -28.96 -8.25 15.90
C SER A 59 -29.13 -9.00 17.22
N THR A 60 -29.25 -10.31 17.14
CA THR A 60 -29.24 -11.19 18.31
C THR A 60 -27.81 -11.34 18.82
N THR A 61 -27.55 -10.80 20.01
CA THR A 61 -26.36 -11.06 20.81
C THR A 61 -26.37 -12.53 21.24
N GLU A 62 -25.51 -13.35 20.65
CA GLU A 62 -25.20 -14.69 21.15
C GLU A 62 -24.10 -14.53 22.21
N GLU A 63 -24.47 -14.55 23.49
CA GLU A 63 -23.50 -14.72 24.57
C GLU A 63 -22.90 -16.12 24.50
N ALA A 64 -21.65 -16.22 24.06
CA ALA A 64 -20.85 -17.43 24.22
C ALA A 64 -20.45 -17.55 25.70
N THR A 65 -21.25 -18.28 26.48
CA THR A 65 -20.82 -18.77 27.80
C THR A 65 -19.89 -19.96 27.57
N ASP A 66 -18.58 -19.71 27.60
CA ASP A 66 -17.58 -20.79 27.71
C ASP A 66 -17.15 -20.91 29.18
N SER A 67 -17.60 -21.99 29.81
CA SER A 67 -17.29 -22.30 31.21
C SER A 67 -16.41 -23.55 31.23
N GLU A 68 -15.12 -23.39 31.04
CA GLU A 68 -14.12 -24.41 31.34
C GLU A 68 -13.71 -24.28 32.83
N GLU A 69 -14.32 -25.11 33.67
CA GLU A 69 -13.94 -25.31 35.06
C GLU A 69 -12.55 -25.96 35.13
N THR A 70 -11.53 -25.22 35.60
CA THR A 70 -10.24 -25.81 36.00
C THR A 70 -9.99 -25.53 37.48
N THR A 71 -9.89 -26.61 38.25
CA THR A 71 -9.59 -26.57 39.68
C THR A 71 -8.08 -26.57 39.94
N ASP A 72 -7.68 -25.70 40.86
CA ASP A 72 -6.49 -25.76 41.75
C ASP A 72 -5.14 -25.22 41.24
N THR A 73 -4.71 -24.06 41.74
CA THR A 73 -3.62 -23.93 42.75
C THR A 73 -3.33 -22.45 43.02
N THR A 74 -3.35 -22.07 44.30
CA THR A 74 -2.90 -20.80 44.90
C THR A 74 -1.81 -20.05 44.09
N GLY A 75 -2.24 -19.09 43.28
CA GLY A 75 -1.45 -18.00 42.72
C GLY A 75 -2.27 -16.72 42.87
N ASP A 76 -1.61 -15.57 43.05
CA ASP A 76 -2.30 -14.28 43.04
C ASP A 76 -3.24 -14.19 41.83
N PRO A 77 -4.45 -13.63 41.99
CA PRO A 77 -5.38 -13.51 40.86
C PRO A 77 -4.69 -12.70 39.77
N VAL A 78 -4.53 -13.30 38.60
CA VAL A 78 -4.09 -12.58 37.40
C VAL A 78 -5.09 -11.45 37.20
N PRO A 79 -4.65 -10.17 37.11
CA PRO A 79 -5.57 -9.07 36.89
C PRO A 79 -6.35 -9.33 35.61
N GLU A 80 -7.67 -9.26 35.70
CA GLU A 80 -8.55 -9.41 34.54
C GLU A 80 -8.22 -8.33 33.50
N VAL A 81 -7.96 -8.73 32.26
CA VAL A 81 -7.74 -7.80 31.16
C VAL A 81 -9.08 -7.17 30.80
N VAL A 82 -9.29 -5.91 31.21
CA VAL A 82 -10.50 -5.16 30.88
C VAL A 82 -10.32 -4.50 29.51
N TYR A 83 -11.03 -5.01 28.50
CA TYR A 83 -11.10 -4.36 27.19
C TYR A 83 -12.10 -3.22 27.22
N SER A 84 -11.80 -2.12 26.53
CA SER A 84 -12.70 -0.97 26.44
C SER A 84 -13.93 -1.29 25.60
N THR A 85 -15.10 -0.83 26.04
CA THR A 85 -16.39 -0.96 25.33
C THR A 85 -16.81 0.35 24.65
N ALA A 86 -15.93 1.36 24.58
CA ALA A 86 -16.19 2.61 23.89
C ALA A 86 -16.41 2.36 22.39
N ALA A 87 -17.18 3.24 21.73
CA ALA A 87 -17.47 3.09 20.31
C ALA A 87 -16.22 3.38 19.48
N TYR A 88 -16.16 2.88 18.23
CA TYR A 88 -14.98 3.07 17.37
C TYR A 88 -14.68 4.55 17.14
N GLU A 89 -15.73 5.35 16.97
CA GLU A 89 -15.68 6.79 16.80
C GLU A 89 -15.12 7.57 18.00
N ASP A 90 -15.01 6.93 19.18
CA ASP A 90 -14.37 7.53 20.35
C ASP A 90 -12.83 7.41 20.31
N TYR A 91 -12.28 6.60 19.39
CA TYR A 91 -10.85 6.44 19.20
C TYR A 91 -10.33 7.31 18.06
N VAL A 92 -9.11 7.81 18.24
CA VAL A 92 -8.34 8.46 17.18
C VAL A 92 -7.21 7.53 16.75
N ARG A 93 -6.97 7.44 15.44
CA ARG A 93 -5.81 6.71 14.91
C ARG A 93 -4.56 7.48 15.32
N VAL A 94 -3.65 6.84 16.06
CA VAL A 94 -2.41 7.49 16.53
C VAL A 94 -1.24 7.14 15.62
N ASP A 95 -1.22 5.91 15.11
CA ASP A 95 -0.10 5.41 14.31
C ASP A 95 -0.55 4.44 13.22
N ARG A 96 0.23 4.40 12.13
CA ARG A 96 0.10 3.45 11.02
C ARG A 96 1.46 2.83 10.73
N ALA A 97 1.59 1.53 11.03
CA ALA A 97 2.85 0.79 10.88
C ALA A 97 2.61 -0.62 10.31
N GLY A 98 1.97 -0.69 9.13
CA GLY A 98 1.84 -1.95 8.39
C GLY A 98 3.19 -2.45 7.87
N MET A 99 4.04 -1.53 7.47
CA MET A 99 5.38 -1.67 6.95
C MET A 99 6.22 -0.57 7.63
N PRO A 100 6.82 -0.88 8.81
CA PRO A 100 7.39 0.13 9.69
C PRO A 100 8.45 1.04 9.04
N ALA A 101 9.10 0.56 7.97
CA ALA A 101 10.05 1.36 7.18
C ALA A 101 9.42 2.60 6.52
N ILE A 102 8.17 2.51 6.04
CA ILE A 102 7.49 3.63 5.36
C ILE A 102 7.19 4.71 6.38
N ASN A 103 6.36 4.33 7.36
CA ASN A 103 6.09 5.06 8.60
C ASN A 103 7.32 5.84 9.06
N THR A 104 8.37 5.08 9.40
CA THR A 104 9.54 5.58 10.13
C THR A 104 10.46 6.45 9.27
N VAL A 105 10.78 6.04 8.04
CA VAL A 105 11.88 6.59 7.25
C VAL A 105 11.41 7.43 6.06
N LEU A 106 10.34 7.04 5.39
CA LEU A 106 9.95 7.61 4.10
C LEU A 106 8.92 8.72 4.20
N ILE A 107 8.36 8.96 5.39
CA ILE A 107 7.37 9.98 5.68
C ILE A 107 7.96 10.97 6.69
N ASN A 108 7.83 12.27 6.43
CA ASN A 108 8.09 13.34 7.40
C ASN A 108 6.78 13.94 7.92
N SER A 109 5.71 13.93 7.11
CA SER A 109 4.35 14.35 7.49
C SER A 109 3.62 13.32 8.37
N LYS A 110 4.24 12.94 9.51
CA LYS A 110 3.83 11.82 10.36
C LYS A 110 2.37 11.88 10.82
N ASP A 111 1.95 13.01 11.35
CA ASP A 111 0.59 13.17 11.86
C ASP A 111 -0.44 13.02 10.74
N ASP A 112 -0.19 13.65 9.58
CA ASP A 112 -1.09 13.58 8.43
C ASP A 112 -1.16 12.15 7.87
N TYR A 113 -0.01 11.48 7.75
CA TYR A 113 0.06 10.09 7.30
C TYR A 113 -0.67 9.12 8.24
N ASN A 114 -0.48 9.30 9.54
CA ASN A 114 -1.15 8.50 10.56
C ASN A 114 -2.66 8.73 10.58
N GLN A 115 -3.14 9.92 10.20
CA GLN A 115 -4.57 10.20 10.08
C GLN A 115 -5.17 9.86 8.70
N ALA A 116 -4.37 9.58 7.68
CA ALA A 116 -4.84 9.23 6.33
C ALA A 116 -5.19 7.74 6.18
N ASP A 117 -6.06 7.42 5.23
CA ASP A 117 -6.44 6.04 4.97
C ASP A 117 -5.40 5.34 4.08
N PRO A 118 -5.25 4.00 4.16
CA PRO A 118 -4.24 3.31 3.36
C PRO A 118 -4.40 3.49 1.84
N GLU A 119 -5.61 3.76 1.36
CA GLU A 119 -5.85 4.07 -0.06
C GLU A 119 -5.14 5.36 -0.49
N ASP A 120 -4.90 6.30 0.45
CA ASP A 120 -4.21 7.56 0.22
C ASP A 120 -2.67 7.39 0.18
N ASP A 121 -2.12 6.25 0.61
CA ASP A 121 -0.67 6.00 0.58
C ASP A 121 -0.08 6.00 -0.84
N ALA A 122 -0.96 5.82 -1.83
CA ALA A 122 -0.60 5.89 -3.23
C ALA A 122 -0.05 7.27 -3.61
N LEU A 123 0.51 7.34 -4.83
CA LEU A 123 1.39 8.43 -5.24
C LEU A 123 0.77 9.85 -5.20
N GLU A 124 -0.55 9.97 -5.06
CA GLU A 124 -1.27 11.24 -5.11
C GLU A 124 -1.18 12.05 -3.82
N ALA A 125 -1.14 11.43 -2.63
CA ALA A 125 -1.04 12.16 -1.36
C ALA A 125 0.38 12.16 -0.77
N PHE A 126 1.03 10.99 -0.68
CA PHE A 126 2.36 10.85 -0.04
C PHE A 126 3.47 10.47 -1.01
N GLY A 127 3.15 10.20 -2.29
CA GLY A 127 4.12 9.73 -3.28
C GLY A 127 5.30 10.65 -3.52
N PHE A 128 5.07 11.96 -3.57
CA PHE A 128 6.16 12.93 -3.75
C PHE A 128 7.12 12.94 -2.57
N GLU A 129 6.58 12.78 -1.36
CA GLU A 129 7.39 12.71 -0.15
C GLU A 129 8.22 11.43 -0.10
N ILE A 130 7.59 10.28 -0.37
CA ILE A 130 8.26 8.98 -0.47
C ILE A 130 9.38 9.06 -1.52
N LEU A 131 9.09 9.60 -2.72
CA LEU A 131 10.09 9.75 -3.78
C LEU A 131 11.23 10.67 -3.36
N ALA A 132 10.94 11.81 -2.71
CA ALA A 132 11.97 12.73 -2.25
C ALA A 132 12.90 12.09 -1.21
N ASN A 133 12.34 11.33 -0.27
CA ASN A 133 13.11 10.64 0.76
C ASN A 133 13.91 9.46 0.20
N VAL A 134 13.34 8.66 -0.70
CA VAL A 134 14.06 7.59 -1.41
C VAL A 134 15.21 8.17 -2.25
N LEU A 135 14.98 9.28 -2.96
CA LEU A 135 16.04 10.00 -3.67
C LEU A 135 17.14 10.50 -2.72
N GLY A 136 16.75 11.00 -1.54
CA GLY A 136 17.66 11.37 -0.47
C GLY A 136 18.55 10.21 -0.01
N LEU A 137 17.97 9.02 0.18
CA LEU A 137 18.71 7.81 0.53
C LEU A 137 19.71 7.42 -0.57
N HIS A 138 19.30 7.40 -1.83
CA HIS A 138 20.20 7.11 -2.97
C HIS A 138 21.39 8.08 -3.04
N ASN A 139 21.14 9.38 -2.89
CA ASN A 139 22.20 10.39 -2.90
C ASN A 139 23.28 10.15 -1.83
N VAL A 140 22.89 9.58 -0.68
CA VAL A 140 23.81 9.31 0.44
C VAL A 140 24.45 7.92 0.33
N LEU A 141 23.70 6.91 -0.09
CA LEU A 141 24.07 5.51 0.06
C LEU A 141 24.59 4.85 -1.22
N ASP A 142 24.26 5.35 -2.42
CA ASP A 142 24.63 4.68 -3.68
C ASP A 142 26.13 4.48 -3.82
N GLY A 143 26.93 5.49 -3.47
CA GLY A 143 28.39 5.37 -3.48
C GLY A 143 28.90 4.27 -2.55
N ALA A 144 28.35 4.18 -1.34
CA ALA A 144 28.72 3.16 -0.37
C ALA A 144 28.28 1.75 -0.79
N LEU A 145 27.11 1.63 -1.43
CA LEU A 145 26.61 0.38 -1.99
C LEU A 145 27.49 -0.11 -3.13
N MET A 146 27.89 0.78 -4.04
CA MET A 146 28.82 0.47 -5.14
C MET A 146 30.19 0.05 -4.60
N ASP A 147 30.71 0.74 -3.58
CA ASP A 147 31.97 0.38 -2.91
C ASP A 147 31.89 -1.00 -2.23
N ALA A 148 30.71 -1.38 -1.74
CA ALA A 148 30.42 -2.70 -1.19
C ALA A 148 30.15 -3.78 -2.27
N GLY A 149 30.15 -3.42 -3.55
CA GLY A 149 29.96 -4.35 -4.67
C GLY A 149 28.51 -4.61 -5.06
N TYR A 150 27.57 -3.82 -4.53
CA TYR A 150 26.16 -3.87 -4.92
C TYR A 150 25.88 -2.92 -6.08
N THR A 151 24.82 -3.20 -6.83
CA THR A 151 24.29 -2.34 -7.90
C THR A 151 23.03 -1.64 -7.39
N PRO A 152 23.07 -0.31 -7.16
CA PRO A 152 21.90 0.43 -6.77
C PRO A 152 20.86 0.53 -7.89
N ALA A 153 19.59 0.51 -7.53
CA ALA A 153 18.50 0.91 -8.41
C ALA A 153 18.50 2.44 -8.60
N THR A 154 17.73 2.94 -9.56
CA THR A 154 17.29 4.34 -9.50
C THR A 154 16.14 4.46 -8.50
N ALA A 155 15.95 5.64 -7.91
CA ALA A 155 14.85 5.89 -6.96
C ALA A 155 13.48 5.47 -7.52
N GLY A 156 13.20 5.78 -8.80
CA GLY A 156 11.95 5.37 -9.45
C GLY A 156 11.84 3.85 -9.59
N LYS A 157 12.90 3.17 -10.02
CA LYS A 157 12.92 1.71 -10.12
C LYS A 157 12.72 1.05 -8.75
N GLY A 158 13.39 1.55 -7.71
CA GLY A 158 13.24 1.08 -6.33
C GLY A 158 11.79 1.18 -5.84
N ILE A 159 11.11 2.29 -6.13
CA ILE A 159 9.69 2.46 -5.80
C ILE A 159 8.81 1.50 -6.61
N ASP A 160 9.03 1.39 -7.92
CA ASP A 160 8.23 0.53 -8.79
C ASP A 160 8.31 -0.95 -8.36
N GLN A 161 9.51 -1.43 -8.01
CA GLN A 161 9.69 -2.82 -7.58
C GLN A 161 9.21 -3.07 -6.13
N ALA A 162 9.33 -2.08 -5.23
CA ALA A 162 8.91 -2.20 -3.85
C ALA A 162 7.39 -2.02 -3.69
N GLY A 163 6.76 -1.20 -4.54
CA GLY A 163 5.40 -0.70 -4.36
C GLY A 163 4.36 -1.79 -4.16
N VAL A 164 4.45 -2.92 -4.88
CA VAL A 164 3.51 -4.05 -4.70
C VAL A 164 3.60 -4.69 -3.31
N TRP A 165 4.73 -4.56 -2.63
CA TRP A 165 4.97 -5.20 -1.33
C TRP A 165 4.76 -4.25 -0.17
N ILE A 166 5.20 -2.99 -0.34
CA ILE A 166 5.26 -2.04 0.77
C ILE A 166 4.15 -0.98 0.71
N LEU A 167 3.49 -0.80 -0.45
CA LEU A 167 2.35 0.13 -0.61
C LEU A 167 1.05 -0.62 -0.97
N PRO A 168 -0.11 -0.23 -0.42
CA PRO A 168 -0.27 0.68 0.72
C PRO A 168 0.33 0.08 2.01
N ASP A 169 0.59 0.92 3.02
CA ASP A 169 1.17 0.57 4.32
C ASP A 169 0.17 -0.28 5.14
N THR A 170 0.10 -1.54 4.73
CA THR A 170 -0.84 -2.55 5.19
C THR A 170 -0.12 -3.88 5.28
N LEU A 171 -0.57 -4.71 6.22
CA LEU A 171 -0.16 -6.10 6.28
C LEU A 171 -0.86 -6.91 5.20
N LYS A 172 -0.09 -7.43 4.25
CA LYS A 172 -0.57 -8.38 3.25
C LYS A 172 -0.25 -9.77 3.75
N VAL A 173 -1.27 -10.59 3.98
CA VAL A 173 -1.11 -11.96 4.46
C VAL A 173 -1.55 -12.91 3.35
N ASP A 174 -0.65 -13.82 2.96
CA ASP A 174 -0.95 -14.94 2.09
C ASP A 174 -0.99 -16.22 2.92
N LEU A 175 -2.18 -16.81 3.01
CA LEU A 175 -2.42 -18.02 3.82
C LEU A 175 -2.03 -19.32 3.08
N GLU A 176 -1.64 -19.23 1.80
CA GLU A 176 -1.20 -20.36 0.99
C GLU A 176 0.33 -20.52 0.98
N GLY A 177 1.07 -19.47 1.36
CA GLY A 177 2.53 -19.42 1.41
C GLY A 177 3.14 -19.85 2.76
N GLU A 178 4.48 -19.91 2.79
CA GLU A 178 5.20 -19.98 4.07
C GLU A 178 5.07 -18.64 4.81
N GLY A 179 4.80 -18.67 6.11
CA GLY A 179 4.63 -17.46 6.90
C GLY A 179 5.91 -16.61 6.95
N GLY A 180 5.74 -15.30 6.82
CA GLY A 180 6.84 -14.33 6.78
C GLY A 180 6.81 -13.50 5.50
N PHE A 181 7.70 -12.53 5.38
CA PHE A 181 7.79 -11.71 4.18
C PHE A 181 8.21 -12.54 2.95
N PRO A 182 7.54 -12.40 1.79
CA PRO A 182 6.49 -11.41 1.48
C PRO A 182 5.04 -11.91 1.68
N ALA A 183 4.83 -13.16 2.06
CA ALA A 183 3.52 -13.79 2.30
C ALA A 183 2.88 -13.36 3.65
N GLY A 184 3.29 -12.22 4.20
CA GLY A 184 3.02 -11.80 5.56
C GLY A 184 4.18 -11.03 6.15
N ARG A 185 4.19 -10.92 7.47
CA ARG A 185 5.40 -10.68 8.25
C ARG A 185 5.31 -11.48 9.55
N ALA A 186 6.35 -12.23 9.87
CA ALA A 186 6.51 -12.75 11.22
C ALA A 186 7.06 -11.62 12.11
N PRO A 187 6.77 -11.61 13.43
CA PRO A 187 7.36 -10.63 14.34
C PRO A 187 8.90 -10.55 14.22
N GLY A 188 9.56 -11.68 13.97
CA GLY A 188 11.02 -11.78 13.85
C GLY A 188 11.60 -11.40 12.49
N ASP A 189 10.78 -11.03 11.51
CA ASP A 189 11.27 -10.75 10.17
C ASP A 189 12.12 -9.46 10.14
N PRO A 190 13.27 -9.44 9.44
CA PRO A 190 14.12 -8.25 9.31
C PRO A 190 13.55 -7.27 8.26
N VAL A 191 12.32 -6.80 8.49
CA VAL A 191 11.52 -6.01 7.52
C VAL A 191 12.26 -4.76 7.03
N MET A 192 13.04 -4.11 7.90
CA MET A 192 13.86 -2.96 7.51
C MET A 192 14.90 -3.32 6.46
N GLY A 193 15.62 -4.43 6.64
CA GLY A 193 16.62 -4.87 5.66
C GLY A 193 16.02 -5.34 4.36
N MET A 194 14.84 -5.95 4.43
CA MET A 194 14.13 -6.34 3.22
C MET A 194 13.58 -5.16 2.43
N THR A 195 12.98 -4.20 3.12
CA THR A 195 12.47 -2.97 2.50
C THR A 195 13.60 -2.12 1.92
N LEU A 196 14.75 -2.03 2.61
CA LEU A 196 15.89 -1.29 2.08
C LEU A 196 16.50 -1.98 0.84
N SER A 197 16.54 -3.31 0.82
CA SER A 197 16.95 -4.06 -0.37
C SER A 197 16.01 -3.77 -1.56
N LEU A 198 14.69 -3.79 -1.32
CA LEU A 198 13.67 -3.46 -2.32
C LEU A 198 13.72 -2.01 -2.79
N LEU A 199 14.16 -1.06 -1.97
CA LEU A 199 14.20 0.35 -2.37
C LEU A 199 15.52 0.77 -3.01
N LEU A 200 16.64 0.22 -2.54
CA LEU A 200 17.97 0.71 -2.92
C LEU A 200 18.68 -0.16 -3.95
N LEU A 201 18.41 -1.46 -4.02
CA LEU A 201 19.14 -2.38 -4.90
C LEU A 201 18.37 -2.66 -6.19
N ASP A 202 19.11 -2.80 -7.29
CA ASP A 202 18.56 -3.29 -8.54
C ASP A 202 18.35 -4.81 -8.49
N LEU A 203 17.11 -5.28 -8.32
CA LEU A 203 16.80 -6.71 -8.21
C LEU A 203 16.78 -7.47 -9.54
N ASP A 204 16.95 -6.77 -10.68
CA ASP A 204 17.19 -7.44 -11.97
C ASP A 204 18.65 -7.89 -12.12
N VAL A 205 19.53 -7.48 -11.21
CA VAL A 205 20.93 -7.90 -11.18
C VAL A 205 21.05 -9.24 -10.47
N ASP A 206 21.64 -10.22 -11.16
CA ASP A 206 21.90 -11.55 -10.60
C ASP A 206 22.63 -11.47 -9.25
N GLY A 207 22.05 -12.14 -8.24
CA GLY A 207 22.62 -12.17 -6.89
C GLY A 207 22.16 -11.04 -5.97
N GLN A 208 21.22 -10.19 -6.42
CA GLN A 208 20.51 -9.24 -5.56
C GLN A 208 19.03 -9.62 -5.47
N ASP A 209 18.50 -9.65 -4.26
CA ASP A 209 17.11 -9.96 -3.93
C ASP A 209 16.68 -9.16 -2.69
N ALA A 210 15.43 -9.37 -2.25
CA ALA A 210 14.89 -8.70 -1.07
C ALA A 210 15.64 -9.04 0.23
N GLN A 211 16.51 -10.05 0.29
CA GLN A 211 17.27 -10.38 1.50
C GLN A 211 18.73 -9.90 1.46
N THR A 212 19.16 -9.29 0.36
CA THR A 212 20.57 -8.98 0.12
C THR A 212 21.18 -8.04 1.15
N MET A 213 20.42 -7.07 1.66
CA MET A 213 20.90 -6.16 2.71
C MET A 213 20.62 -6.64 4.13
N VAL A 214 19.90 -7.75 4.34
CA VAL A 214 19.58 -8.28 5.68
C VAL A 214 20.86 -8.53 6.50
N PRO A 215 21.92 -9.16 5.96
CA PRO A 215 23.16 -9.37 6.73
C PRO A 215 23.94 -8.09 7.08
N LEU A 216 23.59 -6.96 6.46
CA LEU A 216 24.24 -5.66 6.68
C LEU A 216 23.57 -4.86 7.81
N LEU A 217 22.42 -5.32 8.28
CA LEU A 217 21.55 -4.63 9.24
C LEU A 217 21.29 -5.56 10.44
N PRO A 218 20.78 -5.02 11.56
CA PRO A 218 20.32 -5.86 12.65
C PRO A 218 19.32 -6.92 12.15
N THR A 219 19.61 -8.19 12.43
CA THR A 219 18.82 -9.32 11.95
C THR A 219 17.72 -9.74 12.90
N ASP A 220 17.75 -9.24 14.14
CA ASP A 220 16.85 -9.63 15.23
C ASP A 220 16.35 -8.38 15.96
N ASN A 221 15.20 -8.54 16.63
CA ASN A 221 14.65 -7.52 17.51
C ASN A 221 15.55 -7.32 18.74
N ASP A 222 15.55 -6.09 19.25
CA ASP A 222 16.35 -5.70 20.42
C ASP A 222 16.03 -6.53 21.68
N VAL A 223 14.79 -7.02 21.78
CA VAL A 223 14.31 -7.86 22.87
C VAL A 223 13.73 -9.15 22.31
N SER A 224 14.06 -10.28 22.92
CA SER A 224 13.51 -11.57 22.55
C SER A 224 12.01 -11.64 22.79
N PHE A 225 11.31 -12.27 21.85
CA PHE A 225 9.88 -12.50 21.98
C PHE A 225 9.56 -13.75 22.80
N LEU A 226 8.38 -13.73 23.40
CA LEU A 226 7.81 -14.88 24.09
C LEU A 226 7.51 -16.01 23.10
N ALA A 227 7.71 -17.25 23.53
CA ALA A 227 7.35 -18.45 22.76
C ALA A 227 5.84 -18.71 22.74
N ASP A 228 5.11 -18.11 23.70
CA ASP A 228 3.67 -18.22 23.87
C ASP A 228 2.99 -16.86 23.66
N PHE A 229 1.70 -16.89 23.36
CA PHE A 229 0.88 -15.69 23.18
C PHE A 229 1.06 -14.73 24.39
N PRO A 230 1.32 -13.42 24.17
CA PRO A 230 1.09 -12.65 22.93
C PRO A 230 2.25 -12.64 21.91
N TYR A 231 3.29 -13.46 22.06
CA TYR A 231 4.45 -13.54 21.15
C TYR A 231 5.23 -12.22 20.96
N LEU A 232 5.02 -11.25 21.86
CA LEU A 232 5.80 -10.01 21.96
C LEU A 232 6.79 -10.12 23.12
N ALA A 233 7.65 -9.12 23.27
CA ALA A 233 8.55 -9.04 24.41
C ALA A 233 7.77 -8.90 25.74
N GLU A 234 8.41 -9.24 26.86
CA GLU A 234 7.82 -9.00 28.19
C GLU A 234 7.47 -7.50 28.36
N PRO A 235 6.33 -7.18 28.99
CA PRO A 235 5.98 -5.80 29.30
C PRO A 235 7.06 -5.12 30.14
N HIS A 236 7.39 -3.89 29.79
CA HIS A 236 8.31 -3.06 30.56
C HIS A 236 7.54 -2.36 31.69
N GLU A 237 7.97 -2.57 32.94
CA GLU A 237 7.49 -1.83 34.12
C GLU A 237 8.16 -0.45 34.27
#